data_AF-A0A7Z9G3A3-F1
#
_entry.id   AF-A0A7Z9G3A3-F1
#
_cell.length_a   1.000
_cell.length_b   1.000
_cell.length_c   1.000
_cell.angle_alpha   90.00
_cell.angle_beta   90.00
_cell.angle_gamma   90.00
#
_symmetry.space_group_name_H-M   'P 1'
#
loop_
_entity.id
_entity.type
_entity.pdbx_description
1 polymer ?
#
loop_
_entity_poly.entity_id
_entity_poly.type
_entity_poly.pdbx_seq_one_letter_code
_entity_poly.pdbx_strand_id
1 'polypeptide(L)'
;MRKTEHHTVIIVGGGPAGLPIAAVLGGWHPYYRESHIFSQRYPQLATLLGTHKSTLLELDFSKLARNGIPPIDLFHLLHHPRRIFQELSQIALEFRQEDPIDYLLITQEEVGGLWNNAPENLLTLSPGQWMEFAFYPLAQYVQEQSIN
;
A
#
# COMPACT_ATOMS: atom_id res chain seq x y z
N MET A 1 -12.46 32.16 20.19
CA MET A 1 -12.94 30.78 20.41
C MET A 1 -12.30 29.88 19.35
N ARG A 2 -11.65 28.78 19.73
CA ARG A 2 -11.21 27.77 18.74
C ARG A 2 -12.44 26.95 18.33
N LYS A 3 -12.68 26.83 17.03
CA LYS A 3 -13.77 26.03 16.45
C LYS A 3 -13.35 24.57 16.47
N THR A 4 -14.19 23.68 16.97
CA THR A 4 -13.97 22.23 16.89
C THR A 4 -14.13 21.77 15.43
N GLU A 5 -13.18 20.99 14.95
CA GLU A 5 -13.22 20.33 13.65
C GLU A 5 -13.47 18.83 13.85
N HIS A 6 -14.18 18.22 12.93
CA HIS A 6 -14.52 16.80 12.94
C HIS A 6 -13.92 16.16 11.70
N HIS A 7 -13.17 15.08 11.89
CA HIS A 7 -12.64 14.26 10.81
C HIS A 7 -13.02 12.79 11.00
N THR A 8 -13.17 12.06 9.89
CA THR A 8 -13.41 10.61 9.94
C THR A 8 -12.20 9.87 10.51
N VAL A 9 -10.98 10.28 10.13
CA VAL A 9 -9.73 9.70 10.64
C VAL A 9 -8.76 10.81 11.08
N ILE A 10 -8.12 10.62 12.23
CA ILE A 10 -7.01 11.47 12.68
C ILE A 10 -5.76 10.62 12.78
N ILE A 11 -4.73 10.97 12.02
CA ILE A 11 -3.42 10.34 12.02
C ILE A 11 -2.47 11.23 12.84
N VAL A 12 -1.84 10.66 13.87
CA VAL A 12 -0.83 11.35 14.68
C VAL A 12 0.54 10.75 14.40
N GLY A 13 1.37 11.52 13.68
CA GLY A 13 2.73 11.18 13.27
C GLY A 13 2.86 10.91 11.76
N GLY A 14 3.73 11.65 11.08
CA GLY A 14 4.05 11.49 9.65
C GLY A 14 5.19 10.52 9.37
N GLY A 15 5.36 9.48 10.20
CA GLY A 15 6.41 8.48 10.03
C GLY A 15 6.10 7.45 8.93
N PRO A 16 6.90 6.36 8.84
CA PRO A 16 6.74 5.32 7.81
C PRO A 16 5.40 4.56 7.86
N ALA A 17 4.64 4.68 8.94
CA ALA A 17 3.26 4.17 9.01
C ALA A 17 2.22 5.24 8.62
N GLY A 18 2.42 6.50 9.07
CA GLY A 18 1.44 7.58 8.94
C GLY A 18 1.34 8.18 7.54
N LEU A 19 2.47 8.36 6.85
CA LEU A 19 2.46 8.91 5.49
C LEU A 19 1.83 7.94 4.47
N PRO A 20 2.17 6.64 4.44
CA PRO A 20 1.54 5.72 3.49
C PRO A 20 0.03 5.57 3.72
N ILE A 21 -0.43 5.53 4.98
CA ILE A 21 -1.87 5.47 5.24
C ILE A 21 -2.57 6.77 4.85
N ALA A 22 -1.92 7.94 4.96
CA ALA A 22 -2.46 9.20 4.46
C ALA A 22 -2.66 9.18 2.94
N ALA A 23 -1.74 8.57 2.17
CA ALA A 23 -1.92 8.38 0.73
C ALA A 23 -3.10 7.44 0.42
N VAL A 24 -3.26 6.38 1.22
CA VAL A 24 -4.40 5.47 1.11
C VAL A 24 -5.71 6.21 1.37
N LEU A 25 -5.84 6.88 2.52
CA LEU A 25 -7.05 7.66 2.84
C LEU A 25 -7.28 8.82 1.86
N GLY A 26 -6.22 9.34 1.23
CA GLY A 26 -6.26 10.36 0.19
C GLY A 26 -6.78 9.89 -1.17
N GLY A 27 -7.28 8.65 -1.28
CA GLY A 27 -7.96 8.15 -2.47
C GLY A 27 -7.19 7.07 -3.22
N TRP A 28 -5.97 6.68 -2.80
CA TRP A 28 -5.31 5.50 -3.36
C TRP A 28 -5.72 4.24 -2.58
N HIS A 29 -6.88 3.69 -2.89
CA HIS A 29 -7.45 2.58 -2.14
C HIS A 29 -6.89 1.22 -2.60
N PRO A 30 -6.58 0.30 -1.67
CA PRO A 30 -6.07 -1.03 -2.01
C PRO A 30 -7.20 -1.94 -2.51
N TYR A 31 -6.93 -2.73 -3.54
CA TYR A 31 -7.84 -3.71 -4.13
C TYR A 31 -7.15 -5.06 -4.30
N TYR A 32 -7.97 -6.12 -4.25
CA TYR A 32 -7.52 -7.43 -4.71
C TYR A 32 -7.47 -7.46 -6.23
N ARG A 33 -6.30 -7.85 -6.76
CA ARG A 33 -6.10 -8.16 -8.16
C ARG A 33 -5.87 -9.66 -8.32
N GLU A 34 -6.54 -10.26 -9.29
CA GLU A 34 -6.36 -11.68 -9.56
C GLU A 34 -4.90 -11.96 -9.97
N SER A 35 -4.30 -12.97 -9.35
CA SER A 35 -2.91 -13.38 -9.60
C SER A 35 -2.82 -14.90 -9.61
N HIS A 36 -2.31 -15.47 -10.69
CA HIS A 36 -2.13 -16.91 -10.83
C HIS A 36 -1.25 -17.48 -9.71
N ILE A 37 -0.18 -16.77 -9.38
CA ILE A 37 0.80 -17.16 -8.36
C ILE A 37 0.19 -17.14 -6.96
N PHE A 38 -0.59 -16.10 -6.65
CA PHE A 38 -1.31 -16.00 -5.37
C PHE A 38 -2.37 -17.10 -5.26
N SER A 39 -3.19 -17.29 -6.30
CA SER A 39 -4.26 -18.30 -6.32
C SER A 39 -3.73 -19.74 -6.18
N GLN A 40 -2.57 -20.05 -6.77
CA GLN A 40 -1.94 -21.35 -6.58
C GLN A 40 -1.48 -21.60 -5.14
N ARG A 41 -0.95 -20.57 -4.48
CA ARG A 41 -0.29 -20.72 -3.17
C ARG A 41 -1.24 -20.53 -2.00
N TYR A 42 -2.26 -19.69 -2.18
CA TYR A 42 -3.26 -19.35 -1.18
C TYR A 42 -4.68 -19.49 -1.75
N PRO A 43 -5.10 -20.69 -2.23
CA PRO A 43 -6.35 -20.86 -2.95
C PRO A 43 -7.60 -20.48 -2.14
N GLN A 44 -7.59 -20.71 -0.82
CA GLN A 44 -8.69 -20.33 0.06
C GLN A 44 -8.84 -18.81 0.18
N LEU A 45 -7.71 -18.09 0.32
CA LEU A 45 -7.69 -16.63 0.34
C LEU A 45 -8.09 -16.05 -1.01
N ALA A 46 -7.59 -16.62 -2.12
CA ALA A 46 -7.96 -16.18 -3.46
C ALA A 46 -9.47 -16.36 -3.72
N THR A 47 -10.07 -17.45 -3.25
CA THR A 47 -11.52 -17.67 -3.36
C THR A 47 -12.29 -16.63 -2.54
N LEU A 48 -11.88 -16.40 -1.28
CA LEU A 48 -12.50 -15.40 -0.41
C LEU A 48 -12.45 -14.00 -1.06
N LEU A 49 -11.26 -13.57 -1.47
CA LEU A 49 -11.02 -12.24 -2.02
C LEU A 49 -11.58 -12.08 -3.44
N GLY A 50 -11.65 -13.14 -4.25
CA GLY A 50 -12.21 -13.10 -5.59
C GLY A 50 -13.70 -12.72 -5.61
N THR A 51 -14.42 -13.00 -4.51
CA THR A 51 -15.81 -12.56 -4.31
C THR A 51 -15.93 -11.14 -3.78
N HIS A 52 -14.84 -10.55 -3.26
CA HIS A 52 -14.80 -9.20 -2.74
C HIS A 52 -14.45 -8.21 -3.86
N LYS A 53 -15.42 -7.41 -4.31
CA LYS A 53 -15.22 -6.46 -5.42
C LYS A 53 -14.85 -5.04 -4.98
N SER A 54 -15.09 -4.69 -3.72
CA SER A 54 -14.75 -3.39 -3.14
C SER A 54 -13.27 -3.31 -2.71
N THR A 55 -12.87 -2.14 -2.24
CA THR A 55 -11.55 -1.92 -1.62
C THR A 55 -11.32 -2.83 -0.42
N LEU A 56 -10.09 -3.32 -0.27
CA LEU A 56 -9.66 -4.14 0.88
C LEU A 56 -9.81 -3.43 2.23
N LEU A 57 -10.04 -2.12 2.27
CA LEU A 57 -10.35 -1.39 3.51
C LEU A 57 -11.73 -1.76 4.09
N GLU A 58 -12.65 -2.29 3.28
CA GLU A 58 -13.98 -2.74 3.74
C GLU A 58 -13.95 -4.12 4.42
N LEU A 59 -12.82 -4.81 4.39
CA LEU A 59 -12.68 -6.10 5.06
C LEU A 59 -12.83 -5.95 6.58
N ASP A 60 -13.55 -6.88 7.20
CA ASP A 60 -13.57 -7.00 8.66
C ASP A 60 -12.23 -7.55 9.17
N PHE A 61 -11.28 -6.66 9.39
CA PHE A 61 -9.96 -6.97 9.92
C PHE A 61 -9.99 -7.65 11.29
N SER A 62 -10.99 -7.35 12.12
CA SER A 62 -11.15 -8.00 13.42
C SER A 62 -11.55 -9.47 13.25
N LYS A 63 -12.45 -9.77 12.32
CA LYS A 63 -12.82 -11.14 11.96
C LYS A 63 -11.66 -11.89 11.29
N LEU A 64 -10.92 -11.24 10.39
CA LEU A 64 -9.72 -11.84 9.78
C LEU A 64 -8.68 -12.23 10.83
N ALA A 65 -8.37 -11.32 11.76
CA ALA A 65 -7.42 -11.58 12.85
C ALA A 65 -7.90 -12.73 13.75
N ARG A 66 -9.19 -12.76 14.12
CA ARG A 66 -9.78 -13.87 14.91
C ARG A 66 -9.72 -15.22 14.19
N ASN A 67 -9.75 -15.20 12.86
CA ASN A 67 -9.62 -16.40 12.03
C ASN A 67 -8.14 -16.77 11.74
N GLY A 68 -7.18 -16.13 12.41
CA GLY A 68 -5.76 -16.44 12.29
C GLY A 68 -5.05 -15.79 11.11
N ILE A 69 -5.65 -14.78 10.47
CA ILE A 69 -5.04 -14.01 9.37
C ILE A 69 -4.98 -12.54 9.78
N PRO A 70 -3.92 -12.11 10.46
CA PRO A 70 -3.69 -10.69 10.74
C PRO A 70 -3.73 -9.86 9.44
N PRO A 71 -4.27 -8.62 9.46
CA PRO A 71 -4.30 -7.77 8.28
C PRO A 71 -2.90 -7.53 7.68
N ILE A 72 -1.88 -7.37 8.53
CA ILE A 72 -0.50 -7.21 8.08
C ILE A 72 -0.03 -8.40 7.23
N ASP A 73 -0.37 -9.62 7.64
CA ASP A 73 -0.02 -10.83 6.90
C ASP A 73 -0.78 -10.89 5.58
N LEU A 74 -2.06 -10.53 5.57
CA LEU A 74 -2.84 -10.45 4.34
C LEU A 74 -2.19 -9.52 3.32
N PHE A 75 -1.90 -8.26 3.70
CA PHE A 75 -1.28 -7.30 2.78
C PHE A 75 0.15 -7.73 2.37
N HIS A 76 0.91 -8.35 3.27
CA HIS A 76 2.20 -8.92 2.94
C HIS A 76 2.07 -10.05 1.90
N LEU A 77 1.12 -10.96 2.06
CA LEU A 77 0.91 -12.08 1.13
C LEU A 77 0.40 -11.61 -0.24
N LEU A 78 -0.42 -10.56 -0.27
CA LEU A 78 -0.89 -9.95 -1.52
C LEU A 78 0.24 -9.26 -2.28
N HIS A 79 1.14 -8.56 -1.57
CA HIS A 79 2.27 -7.88 -2.18
C HIS A 79 3.43 -8.84 -2.53
N HIS A 80 3.69 -9.82 -1.67
CA HIS A 80 4.78 -10.79 -1.76
C HIS A 80 4.26 -12.23 -1.65
N PRO A 81 3.54 -12.75 -2.67
CA PRO A 81 2.99 -14.10 -2.58
C PRO A 81 4.07 -15.19 -2.55
N ARG A 82 5.28 -14.90 -3.02
CA ARG A 82 6.45 -15.81 -2.99
C ARG A 82 7.62 -15.13 -2.30
N ARG A 83 8.82 -15.72 -2.32
CA ARG A 83 10.07 -15.15 -1.78
C ARG A 83 11.00 -14.52 -2.82
N ILE A 84 10.76 -14.82 -4.09
CA ILE A 84 11.55 -14.31 -5.22
C ILE A 84 10.59 -13.63 -6.17
N PHE A 85 10.84 -12.36 -6.50
CA PHE A 85 10.11 -11.66 -7.54
C PHE A 85 10.47 -12.24 -8.91
N GLN A 86 9.47 -12.49 -9.75
CA GLN A 86 9.66 -12.87 -11.15
C GLN A 86 9.04 -11.85 -12.11
N GLU A 87 7.80 -11.45 -11.85
CA GLU A 87 7.02 -10.57 -12.74
C GLU A 87 5.93 -9.82 -11.97
N LEU A 88 5.48 -8.67 -12.49
CA LEU A 88 4.48 -7.84 -11.79
C LEU A 88 3.12 -8.53 -11.64
N SER A 89 2.72 -9.38 -12.59
CA SER A 89 1.50 -10.19 -12.57
C SER A 89 1.40 -11.11 -11.35
N GLN A 90 2.51 -11.40 -10.67
CA GLN A 90 2.49 -12.18 -9.44
C GLN A 90 1.81 -11.42 -8.29
N ILE A 91 1.87 -10.09 -8.27
CA ILE A 91 1.33 -9.27 -7.18
C ILE A 91 -0.21 -9.35 -7.21
N ALA A 92 -0.83 -9.62 -6.07
CA ALA A 92 -2.29 -9.71 -5.92
C ALA A 92 -2.91 -8.46 -5.25
N LEU A 93 -2.08 -7.45 -5.00
CA LEU A 93 -2.46 -6.14 -4.52
C LEU A 93 -2.36 -5.13 -5.66
N GLU A 94 -3.37 -4.28 -5.82
CA GLU A 94 -3.27 -3.08 -6.63
C GLU A 94 -3.86 -1.90 -5.89
N PHE A 95 -3.49 -0.69 -6.31
CA PHE A 95 -4.08 0.54 -5.80
C PHE A 95 -4.86 1.22 -6.92
N ARG A 96 -6.07 1.65 -6.61
CA ARG A 96 -6.94 2.37 -7.55
C ARG A 96 -7.28 3.73 -6.96
N GLN A 97 -7.48 4.69 -7.85
CA GLN A 97 -7.91 6.02 -7.46
C GLN A 97 -9.42 6.00 -7.20
N GLU A 98 -9.82 6.40 -6.00
CA GLU A 98 -11.18 6.43 -5.48
C GLU A 98 -11.44 7.75 -4.75
N ASP A 99 -12.69 7.96 -4.35
CA ASP A 99 -13.03 9.11 -3.51
C ASP A 99 -12.25 9.05 -2.17
N PRO A 100 -11.59 10.15 -1.77
CA PRO A 100 -10.82 10.17 -0.54
C PRO A 100 -11.73 10.06 0.69
N ILE A 101 -11.20 9.42 1.73
CA ILE A 101 -11.77 9.42 3.07
C ILE A 101 -11.29 10.69 3.78
N ASP A 102 -12.20 11.43 4.40
CA ASP A 102 -11.84 12.63 5.16
C ASP A 102 -10.87 12.30 6.32
N TYR A 103 -9.67 12.86 6.26
CA TYR A 103 -8.63 12.63 7.27
C TYR A 103 -7.84 13.90 7.60
N LEU A 104 -7.31 13.93 8.83
CA LEU A 104 -6.34 14.92 9.29
C LEU A 104 -5.02 14.24 9.66
N LEU A 105 -3.93 14.61 9.01
CA LEU A 105 -2.57 14.21 9.40
C LEU A 105 -1.93 15.30 10.26
N ILE A 106 -1.64 14.96 11.51
CA ILE A 106 -0.88 15.80 12.44
C ILE A 106 0.53 15.25 12.50
N THR A 107 1.50 16.02 12.00
CA THR A 107 2.91 15.64 11.97
C THR A 107 3.79 16.81 12.39
N GLN A 108 4.95 16.51 12.97
CA GLN A 108 5.97 17.52 13.29
C GLN A 108 6.83 17.86 12.06
N GLU A 109 6.96 16.92 11.14
CA GLU A 109 7.76 17.04 9.93
C GLU A 109 6.90 17.47 8.74
N GLU A 110 7.49 18.18 7.79
CA GLU A 110 6.82 18.47 6.52
C GLU A 110 6.49 17.17 5.78
N VAL A 111 5.41 17.19 4.99
CA VAL A 111 5.03 16.06 4.13
C VAL A 111 6.23 15.73 3.23
N GLY A 112 6.65 14.46 3.22
CA GLY A 112 7.89 14.00 2.57
C GLY A 112 9.01 13.62 3.54
N GLY A 113 9.02 14.15 4.77
CA GLY A 113 9.97 13.76 5.82
C GLY A 113 11.43 13.83 5.35
N LEU A 114 12.20 12.75 5.56
CA LEU A 114 13.58 12.63 5.09
C LEU A 114 13.75 12.83 3.57
N TRP A 115 12.73 12.58 2.76
CA TRP A 115 12.78 12.79 1.30
C TRP A 115 12.95 14.26 0.93
N ASN A 116 12.49 15.19 1.77
CA ASN A 116 12.68 16.63 1.53
C ASN A 116 14.15 17.05 1.64
N ASN A 117 14.99 16.23 2.27
CA ASN A 117 16.41 16.50 2.49
C ASN A 117 17.31 15.38 1.96
N ALA A 118 16.77 14.47 1.13
CA ALA A 118 17.54 13.40 0.53
C ALA A 118 18.59 14.01 -0.42
N PRO A 119 19.89 13.68 -0.27
CA PRO A 119 20.92 14.18 -1.18
C PRO A 119 20.63 13.73 -2.62
N GLU A 120 20.74 14.65 -3.59
CA GLU A 120 20.53 14.35 -5.02
C GLU A 120 21.44 13.23 -5.55
N ASN A 121 22.59 13.03 -4.91
CA ASN A 121 23.60 12.03 -5.26
C ASN A 121 23.62 10.84 -4.29
N LEU A 122 22.56 10.62 -3.50
CA LEU A 122 22.47 9.46 -2.62
C LEU A 122 22.30 8.19 -3.47
N LEU A 123 23.40 7.47 -3.68
CA LEU A 123 23.38 6.15 -4.31
C LEU A 123 22.69 5.14 -3.39
N THR A 124 21.40 4.94 -3.58
CA THR A 124 20.66 3.85 -2.93
C THR A 124 20.88 2.56 -3.70
N LEU A 125 21.78 1.72 -3.21
CA LEU A 125 21.84 0.32 -3.64
C LEU A 125 20.63 -0.39 -3.01
N SER A 126 19.57 -0.60 -3.79
CA SER A 126 18.45 -1.46 -3.41
C SER A 126 18.67 -2.85 -4.01
N PRO A 127 19.10 -3.85 -3.22
CA PRO A 127 19.16 -5.22 -3.68
C PRO A 127 17.78 -5.86 -3.52
N GLY A 128 16.80 -5.49 -4.36
CA GLY A 128 15.55 -6.22 -4.36
C GLY A 128 14.41 -5.56 -5.12
N GLN A 129 14.00 -6.20 -6.20
CA GLN A 129 12.62 -6.13 -6.68
C GLN A 129 11.72 -6.46 -5.48
N TRP A 130 11.04 -5.43 -4.92
CA TRP A 130 10.08 -5.41 -3.78
C TRP A 130 10.20 -4.21 -2.85
N MET A 131 11.25 -3.39 -2.97
CA MET A 131 11.33 -2.09 -2.29
C MET A 131 10.64 -0.95 -3.06
N GLU A 132 10.01 -1.27 -4.20
CA GLU A 132 9.32 -0.32 -5.07
C GLU A 132 7.85 -0.17 -4.66
N PHE A 133 7.19 0.91 -5.09
CA PHE A 133 5.75 1.05 -4.86
C PHE A 133 4.99 -0.06 -5.59
N ALA A 134 4.07 -0.73 -4.89
CA ALA A 134 3.27 -1.83 -5.44
C ALA A 134 2.52 -1.47 -6.73
N PHE A 135 2.19 -0.18 -6.90
CA PHE A 135 1.43 0.36 -8.03
C PHE A 135 2.30 1.07 -9.08
N TYR A 136 3.60 1.29 -8.82
CA TYR A 136 4.46 2.04 -9.74
C TYR A 136 5.93 1.61 -9.62
N PRO A 137 6.33 0.58 -10.38
CA PRO A 137 7.70 0.10 -10.41
C PRO A 137 8.69 1.17 -10.87
N LEU A 138 9.90 1.18 -10.31
CA LEU A 138 10.95 2.10 -10.73
C LEU A 138 11.33 1.89 -12.21
N ALA A 139 11.30 0.65 -12.68
CA ALA A 139 11.53 0.34 -14.09
C ALA A 139 10.51 1.01 -15.02
N GLN A 140 9.24 1.08 -14.60
CA GLN A 140 8.20 1.78 -15.34
C GLN A 140 8.46 3.29 -15.34
N TYR A 141 8.77 3.88 -14.18
CA TYR A 141 9.12 5.31 -14.09
C TYR A 141 10.30 5.68 -14.99
N VAL A 142 11.39 4.91 -14.95
CA VAL A 142 12.59 5.15 -15.76
C VAL A 142 12.25 5.16 -17.25
N GLN A 143 11.41 4.21 -17.69
CA GLN A 143 10.95 4.12 -19.07
C GLN A 143 10.06 5.30 -19.48
N GLU A 144 9.16 5.74 -18.59
CA GLU A 144 8.30 6.90 -18.82
C GLU A 144 9.07 8.23 -18.84
N GLN A 145 10.15 8.34 -18.05
CA GLN A 145 10.95 9.56 -17.93
C GLN A 145 12.14 9.63 -18.90
N SER A 146 12.35 8.63 -19.75
CA SER A 146 13.49 8.55 -20.69
C SER A 146 14.87 8.73 -20.02
N ILE A 147 14.99 8.25 -18.78
CA ILE A 147 16.26 8.30 -18.04
C ILE A 147 17.05 7.06 -18.49
N ASN A 148 18.08 7.26 -19.33
CA ASN A 148 19.01 6.21 -19.74
C ASN A 148 20.09 5.94 -18.68
#